data_AF-A0A1H0ZKJ1-F1
#
_entry.id   AF-A0A1H0ZKJ1-F1
#
_cell.length_a   1.000
_cell.length_b   1.000
_cell.length_c   1.000
_cell.angle_alpha   90.00
_cell.angle_beta   90.00
_cell.angle_gamma   90.00
#
_symmetry.space_group_name_H-M   'P 1'
#
loop_
_entity.id
_entity.type
_entity.pdbx_description
1 polymer ?
#
loop_
_entity_poly.entity_id
_entity_poly.type
_entity_poly.pdbx_seq_one_letter_code
_entity_poly.pdbx_strand_id
1 'polypeptide(L)'
;MSTTVAHRQQAEVTLDTATIEAIAEIEAEVIAPTQPARARITWSQPDTGLWAANYGGYYGGTVDRQGTHYFVSDTFGQYVGDFRSLEEAQRRLAERLHVVLPDVMRTV
;
A
#
# COMPACT_ATOMS: atom_id res chain seq x y z
N MET A 1 13.41 15.67 76.01
CA MET A 1 12.51 14.82 75.21
C MET A 1 12.54 15.37 73.79
N SER A 2 13.36 14.80 72.91
CA SER A 2 13.58 15.30 71.54
C SER A 2 13.05 14.28 70.55
N THR A 3 12.01 14.63 69.80
CA THR A 3 11.50 13.84 68.67
C THR A 3 12.11 14.38 67.39
N THR A 4 13.13 13.71 66.90
CA THR A 4 13.71 13.96 65.57
C THR A 4 12.75 13.43 64.51
N VAL A 5 12.13 14.31 63.74
CA VAL A 5 11.38 13.95 62.54
C VAL A 5 12.40 13.65 61.44
N ALA A 6 12.52 12.38 61.07
CA ALA A 6 13.32 11.97 59.91
C ALA A 6 12.69 12.53 58.63
N HIS A 7 13.30 13.58 58.09
CA HIS A 7 12.95 14.14 56.79
C HIS A 7 13.34 13.12 55.72
N ARG A 8 12.36 12.53 55.04
CA ARG A 8 12.56 11.69 53.85
C ARG A 8 13.33 12.51 52.83
N GLN A 9 14.57 12.13 52.54
CA GLN A 9 15.37 12.71 51.46
C GLN A 9 14.57 12.57 50.16
N GLN A 10 14.11 13.70 49.64
CA GLN A 10 13.72 13.83 48.25
C GLN A 10 14.99 13.57 47.43
N ALA A 11 15.00 12.49 46.67
CA ALA A 11 16.03 12.26 45.68
C ALA A 11 15.96 13.40 44.67
N GLU A 12 16.97 14.28 44.66
CA GLU A 12 17.23 15.15 43.53
C GLU A 12 17.45 14.25 42.31
N VAL A 13 16.45 14.18 41.45
CA VAL A 13 16.59 13.58 40.13
C VAL A 13 17.30 14.62 39.27
N THR A 14 18.63 14.61 39.29
CA THR A 14 19.42 15.30 38.28
C THR A 14 19.23 14.56 36.97
N LEU A 15 18.33 15.06 36.13
CA LEU A 15 18.24 14.63 34.73
C LEU A 15 19.50 15.11 34.02
N ASP A 16 20.46 14.19 33.82
CA ASP A 16 21.63 14.44 32.98
C ASP A 16 21.16 14.72 31.54
N THR A 17 21.72 15.74 30.86
CA THR A 17 21.42 16.06 29.45
C THR A 17 21.55 14.84 28.54
N ALA A 18 22.48 13.93 28.86
CA ALA A 18 22.69 12.67 28.16
C ALA A 18 21.47 11.71 28.23
N THR A 19 20.65 11.78 29.29
CA THR A 19 19.41 10.98 29.41
C THR A 19 18.27 11.57 28.59
N ILE A 20 18.26 12.89 28.39
CA ILE A 20 17.28 13.57 27.51
C ILE A 20 17.60 13.29 26.03
N GLU A 21 18.88 13.29 25.65
CA GLU A 21 19.31 12.98 24.27
C GLU A 21 18.98 11.54 23.86
N ALA A 22 19.07 10.58 24.78
CA ALA A 22 18.70 9.18 24.52
C ALA A 22 17.18 8.99 24.24
N ILE A 23 16.31 9.85 24.76
CA ILE A 23 14.85 9.78 24.48
C ILE A 23 14.55 10.39 23.10
N ALA A 24 15.27 11.44 22.71
CA ALA A 24 15.12 12.08 21.40
C ALA A 24 15.61 11.20 20.24
N GLU A 25 16.62 10.36 20.45
CA GLU A 25 17.11 9.44 19.40
C GLU A 25 16.16 8.28 19.11
N ILE A 26 15.35 7.85 20.09
CA ILE A 26 14.36 6.77 19.90
C ILE A 26 13.16 7.24 19.07
N GLU A 27 12.87 8.56 19.04
CA GLU A 27 11.79 9.13 18.23
C GLU A 27 12.22 9.45 16.78
N ALA A 28 13.51 9.35 16.43
CA ALA A 28 13.99 9.63 15.08
C ALA A 28 13.76 8.48 14.09
N GLU A 29 13.42 7.27 14.56
CA GLU A 29 12.91 6.17 13.74
C GLU A 29 11.37 6.18 13.60
N VAL A 30 10.72 7.30 13.91
CA VAL A 30 9.30 7.50 13.61
C VAL A 30 9.13 7.66 12.10
N ILE A 31 8.95 6.50 11.45
CA ILE A 31 8.15 6.24 10.25
C ILE A 31 8.03 7.49 9.37
N ALA A 32 9.00 7.67 8.45
CA ALA A 32 8.79 8.58 7.34
C ALA A 32 7.41 8.28 6.73
N PRO A 33 6.55 9.29 6.49
CA PRO A 33 5.22 9.04 5.96
C PRO A 33 5.36 8.23 4.67
N THR A 34 4.95 6.97 4.71
CA THR A 34 5.06 6.08 3.57
C THR A 34 4.28 6.71 2.43
N GLN A 35 4.99 7.22 1.43
CA GLN A 35 4.34 7.93 0.33
C GLN A 35 3.38 6.94 -0.37
N PRO A 36 2.09 7.30 -0.53
CA PRO A 36 1.14 6.43 -1.19
C PRO A 36 1.64 6.12 -2.60
N ALA A 37 1.84 4.83 -2.87
CA ALA A 37 2.23 4.36 -4.18
C ALA A 37 0.98 3.99 -4.99
N ARG A 38 1.10 4.12 -6.31
CA ARG A 38 0.10 3.64 -7.27
C ARG A 38 -0.17 2.16 -7.03
N ALA A 39 -1.45 1.79 -7.00
CA ALA A 39 -1.83 0.42 -6.76
C ALA A 39 -1.21 -0.51 -7.80
N ARG A 40 -0.67 -1.64 -7.32
CA ARG A 40 -0.18 -2.71 -8.20
C ARG A 40 -1.36 -3.53 -8.72
N ILE A 41 -1.24 -4.02 -9.95
CA ILE A 41 -2.16 -4.99 -10.51
C ILE A 41 -1.67 -6.38 -10.14
N THR A 42 -2.55 -7.18 -9.56
CA THR A 42 -2.37 -8.64 -9.49
C THR A 42 -3.38 -9.31 -10.39
N TRP A 43 -3.01 -10.48 -10.92
CA TRP A 43 -3.83 -11.23 -11.84
C TRP A 43 -4.24 -12.56 -11.22
N SER A 44 -5.50 -12.91 -11.38
CA SER A 44 -6.01 -14.25 -11.13
C SER A 44 -6.56 -14.84 -12.41
N GLN A 45 -6.62 -16.17 -12.48
CA GLN A 45 -7.24 -16.89 -13.58
C GLN A 45 -8.45 -17.67 -13.03
N PRO A 46 -9.63 -17.04 -12.95
CA PRO A 46 -10.83 -17.70 -12.44
C PRO A 46 -11.31 -18.85 -13.32
N ASP A 47 -11.02 -18.82 -14.63
CA ASP A 47 -11.37 -19.89 -15.57
C ASP A 47 -10.32 -20.01 -16.70
N THR A 48 -10.37 -21.11 -17.44
CA THR A 48 -9.54 -21.35 -18.62
C THR A 48 -9.77 -20.27 -19.67
N GLY A 49 -8.74 -19.48 -19.95
CA GLY A 49 -8.83 -18.38 -20.91
C GLY A 49 -9.41 -17.09 -20.34
N LEU A 50 -9.76 -17.02 -19.06
CA LEU A 50 -10.25 -15.80 -18.42
C LEU A 50 -9.30 -15.37 -17.30
N TRP A 51 -8.77 -14.15 -17.40
CA TRP A 51 -7.97 -13.51 -16.37
C TRP A 51 -8.70 -12.30 -15.80
N ALA A 52 -8.68 -12.15 -14.48
CA ALA A 52 -9.25 -11.00 -13.79
C ALA A 52 -8.14 -10.18 -13.14
N ALA A 53 -8.17 -8.86 -13.36
CA ALA A 53 -7.27 -7.92 -12.71
C ALA A 53 -7.80 -7.55 -11.33
N ASN A 54 -6.92 -7.49 -10.34
CA ASN A 54 -7.15 -6.83 -9.07
C ASN A 54 -6.23 -5.62 -8.99
N TYR A 55 -6.81 -4.43 -8.87
CA TYR A 55 -6.10 -3.16 -8.77
C TYR A 55 -6.15 -2.64 -7.33
N GLY A 56 -5.15 -2.99 -6.53
CA GLY A 56 -5.10 -2.53 -5.13
C GLY A 56 -6.32 -2.94 -4.30
N GLY A 57 -6.89 -4.11 -4.54
CA GLY A 57 -8.09 -4.62 -3.86
C GLY A 57 -9.39 -4.39 -4.65
N TYR A 58 -9.37 -3.50 -5.63
CA TYR A 58 -10.53 -3.24 -6.49
C TYR A 58 -10.54 -4.18 -7.70
N TYR A 59 -11.73 -4.48 -8.20
CA TYR A 59 -11.87 -5.19 -9.46
C TYR A 59 -11.34 -4.31 -10.60
N GLY A 60 -10.37 -4.81 -11.36
CA GLY A 60 -9.69 -4.09 -12.44
C GLY A 60 -10.21 -4.41 -13.84
N GLY A 61 -11.18 -5.31 -13.98
CA GLY A 61 -11.64 -5.80 -15.27
C GLY A 61 -11.08 -7.17 -15.63
N THR A 62 -11.27 -7.56 -16.89
CA THR A 62 -10.97 -8.90 -17.39
C THR A 62 -10.22 -8.89 -18.71
N VAL A 63 -9.48 -9.97 -18.92
CA VAL A 63 -8.97 -10.39 -20.23
C VAL A 63 -9.56 -11.76 -20.52
N ASP A 64 -10.31 -11.89 -21.61
CA ASP A 64 -10.95 -13.13 -22.04
C ASP A 64 -10.35 -13.60 -23.38
N ARG A 65 -9.93 -14.86 -23.45
CA ARG A 65 -9.34 -15.44 -24.66
C ARG A 65 -10.42 -16.12 -25.47
N GLN A 66 -10.64 -15.62 -26.68
CA GLN A 66 -11.51 -16.25 -27.67
C GLN A 66 -10.69 -16.56 -28.93
N GLY A 67 -10.49 -17.86 -29.16
CA GLY A 67 -9.61 -18.35 -30.24
C GLY A 67 -8.16 -17.88 -30.08
N THR A 68 -7.70 -17.06 -31.03
CA THR A 68 -6.34 -16.50 -31.07
C THR A 68 -6.26 -15.06 -30.56
N HIS A 69 -7.35 -14.50 -30.05
CA HIS A 69 -7.43 -13.12 -29.57
C HIS A 69 -7.77 -13.08 -28.07
N TYR A 70 -7.36 -11.97 -27.44
CA TYR A 70 -7.59 -11.64 -26.05
C TYR A 70 -8.38 -10.33 -25.99
N PHE A 71 -9.62 -10.42 -25.53
CA PHE A 71 -10.56 -9.32 -25.42
C PHE A 71 -10.48 -8.71 -24.03
N VAL A 72 -10.37 -7.38 -23.97
CA VAL A 72 -10.14 -6.67 -22.72
C VAL A 72 -11.35 -5.82 -22.38
N SER A 73 -11.83 -5.97 -21.14
CA SER A 73 -12.88 -5.14 -20.56
C SER A 73 -12.38 -4.49 -19.28
N ASP A 74 -12.66 -3.20 -19.08
CA ASP A 74 -12.25 -2.49 -17.86
C ASP A 74 -13.15 -2.79 -16.64
N THR A 75 -12.88 -2.11 -15.53
CA THR A 75 -13.64 -2.26 -14.27
C THR A 75 -15.14 -2.03 -14.43
N PHE A 76 -15.55 -1.23 -15.43
CA PHE A 76 -16.95 -0.91 -15.74
C PHE A 76 -17.50 -1.78 -16.88
N GLY A 77 -16.78 -2.81 -17.30
CA GLY A 77 -17.16 -3.65 -18.43
C GLY A 77 -17.04 -2.94 -19.79
N GLN A 78 -16.36 -1.79 -19.87
CA GLN A 78 -16.15 -1.11 -21.14
C GLN A 78 -15.08 -1.83 -21.95
N TYR A 79 -15.32 -1.98 -23.25
CA TYR A 79 -14.36 -2.57 -24.16
C TYR A 79 -13.12 -1.69 -24.30
N VAL A 80 -11.96 -2.25 -24.03
CA VAL A 80 -10.65 -1.57 -24.15
C VAL A 80 -9.98 -1.91 -25.49
N GLY A 81 -10.19 -3.12 -25.99
CA GLY A 81 -9.61 -3.62 -27.24
C GLY A 81 -9.44 -5.13 -27.26
N ASP A 82 -8.99 -5.63 -28.41
CA ASP A 82 -8.59 -7.01 -28.60
C ASP A 82 -7.15 -7.10 -29.08
N PHE A 83 -6.42 -8.06 -28.54
CA PHE A 83 -4.99 -8.20 -28.76
C PHE A 83 -4.62 -9.64 -29.06
N ARG A 84 -3.49 -9.85 -29.74
CA ARG A 84 -3.01 -11.19 -30.09
C ARG A 84 -2.19 -11.87 -29.00
N SER A 85 -1.81 -11.14 -27.97
CA SER A 85 -1.06 -11.69 -26.83
C SER A 85 -1.71 -11.30 -25.52
N LEU A 86 -1.62 -12.21 -24.56
CA LEU A 86 -2.08 -11.96 -23.19
C LEU A 86 -1.33 -10.80 -22.55
N GLU A 87 0.00 -10.74 -22.75
CA GLU A 87 0.84 -9.69 -22.20
C GLU A 87 0.43 -8.29 -22.69
N GLU A 88 0.14 -8.15 -23.99
CA GLU A 88 -0.35 -6.89 -24.55
C GLU A 88 -1.69 -6.52 -23.93
N ALA A 89 -2.63 -7.47 -23.89
CA ALA A 89 -3.95 -7.28 -23.32
C ALA A 89 -3.88 -6.81 -21.86
N GLN A 90 -3.06 -7.48 -21.04
CA GLN A 90 -2.85 -7.12 -19.64
C GLN A 90 -2.21 -5.73 -19.49
N ARG A 91 -1.22 -5.40 -20.32
CA ARG A 91 -0.57 -4.08 -20.30
C ARG A 91 -1.54 -2.96 -20.67
N ARG A 92 -2.39 -3.19 -21.68
CA ARG A 92 -3.41 -2.24 -22.12
C ARG A 92 -4.49 -2.02 -21.07
N LEU A 93 -4.92 -3.10 -20.40
CA LEU A 93 -5.81 -2.95 -19.24
C LEU A 93 -5.14 -2.15 -18.13
N ALA A 94 -3.86 -2.40 -17.85
CA ALA A 94 -3.12 -1.66 -16.85
C ALA A 94 -3.07 -0.15 -17.18
N GLU A 95 -2.68 0.21 -18.40
CA GLU A 95 -2.69 1.60 -18.88
C GLU A 95 -4.06 2.26 -18.69
N ARG A 96 -5.14 1.56 -19.08
CA ARG A 96 -6.52 2.03 -18.93
C ARG A 96 -6.89 2.25 -17.47
N LEU A 97 -6.55 1.34 -16.56
CA LEU A 97 -6.88 1.44 -15.14
C LEU A 97 -6.26 2.65 -14.47
N HIS A 98 -5.05 3.05 -14.87
CA HIS A 98 -4.41 4.25 -14.34
C HIS A 98 -5.13 5.55 -14.72
N VAL A 99 -5.88 5.53 -15.82
CA VAL A 99 -6.70 6.67 -16.26
C VAL A 99 -8.06 6.64 -15.58
N VAL A 100 -8.63 5.44 -15.41
CA VAL A 100 -10.00 5.27 -14.89
C VAL A 100 -10.07 5.35 -13.36
N LEU A 101 -9.04 4.86 -12.66
CA LEU A 101 -8.96 4.77 -11.22
C LEU A 101 -7.68 5.45 -10.68
N PRO A 102 -7.42 6.73 -10.99
CA PRO A 102 -6.18 7.40 -10.60
C PRO A 102 -6.01 7.53 -9.08
N ASP A 103 -7.12 7.60 -8.34
CA ASP A 103 -7.12 7.85 -6.90
C ASP A 103 -6.94 6.57 -6.06
N VAL A 104 -6.90 5.39 -6.69
CA VAL A 104 -6.66 4.13 -5.99
C VAL A 104 -5.16 4.02 -5.67
N MET A 105 -4.81 4.49 -4.48
CA MET A 105 -3.46 4.44 -3.94
C MET A 105 -3.39 3.48 -2.75
N ARG A 106 -2.21 2.87 -2.54
CA ARG A 106 -1.94 2.06 -1.35
C ARG A 106 -0.71 2.55 -0.61
N THR A 107 -0.80 2.52 0.71
CA THR A 107 0.37 2.53 1.58
C THR A 107 1.10 1.20 1.39
N VAL A 108 2.39 1.26 1.05
CA VAL A 108 3.25 0.08 0.83
C VAL A 108 3.87 -0.43 2.12
#